data_AF-X0UPS9-F1
#
_entry.id   AF-X0UPS9-F1
#
_cell.length_a   1.000
_cell.length_b   1.000
_cell.length_c   1.000
_cell.angle_alpha   90.00
_cell.angle_beta   90.00
_cell.angle_gamma   90.00
#
_symmetry.space_group_name_H-M   'P 1'
#
loop_
_entity.id
_entity.type
_entity.pdbx_description
1 polymer ?
#
loop_
_entity_poly.entity_id
_entity_poly.type
_entity_poly.pdbx_seq_one_letter_code
_entity_poly.pdbx_strand_id
1 'polypeptide(L)'
;RAMVTRLGMSTQLGPMVYGQKEELIFLGREISEQRDYSEAIAEQIDSEVRSLVNESYERARQILIEYREILDAVANRLLEVETISREEFETIF
;
A
#
# COMPACT_ATOMS: atom_id res chain seq x y z
N ARG A 1 4.75 -4.70 2.00
CA ARG A 1 5.69 -5.86 2.03
C ARG A 1 5.45 -6.85 0.90
N ALA A 2 4.23 -7.39 0.69
CA ALA A 2 3.96 -8.40 -0.35
C ALA A 2 4.38 -8.01 -1.79
N MET A 3 4.24 -6.74 -2.18
CA MET A 3 4.72 -6.24 -3.48
C MET A 3 6.22 -6.45 -3.67
N VAL A 4 7.01 -6.15 -2.64
CA VAL A 4 8.48 -6.24 -2.67
C VAL A 4 8.95 -7.69 -2.51
N THR A 5 8.33 -8.46 -1.61
CA THR A 5 8.83 -9.80 -1.25
C THR A 5 8.22 -10.94 -2.06
N ARG A 6 6.97 -10.83 -2.52
CA ARG A 6 6.28 -11.94 -3.23
C ARG A 6 6.06 -11.68 -4.70
N LEU A 7 5.82 -10.43 -5.06
CA LEU A 7 5.51 -10.05 -6.44
C LEU A 7 6.74 -9.58 -7.22
N GLY A 8 7.91 -9.48 -6.57
CA GLY A 8 9.14 -9.05 -7.22
C GLY A 8 9.07 -7.63 -7.79
N MET A 9 8.22 -6.78 -7.22
CA MET A 9 7.97 -5.41 -7.70
C MET A 9 8.97 -4.40 -7.11
N SER A 10 10.21 -4.82 -6.85
CA SER A 10 11.31 -3.93 -6.49
C SER A 10 12.39 -4.01 -7.56
N THR A 11 12.83 -2.85 -8.04
CA THR A 11 13.92 -2.72 -9.01
C THR A 11 15.27 -3.08 -8.42
N GLN A 12 15.45 -2.97 -7.09
CA GLN A 12 16.70 -3.29 -6.41
C GLN A 12 16.86 -4.78 -6.10
N LEU A 13 15.79 -5.44 -5.66
CA LEU A 13 15.81 -6.84 -5.24
C LEU A 13 15.53 -7.84 -6.39
N GLY A 14 15.09 -7.32 -7.55
CA GLY A 14 14.76 -8.10 -8.73
C GLY A 14 13.48 -8.93 -8.58
N PRO A 15 13.12 -9.74 -9.59
CA PRO A 15 11.90 -10.53 -9.63
C PRO A 15 12.01 -11.83 -8.79
N MET A 16 12.62 -11.75 -7.61
CA MET A 16 12.84 -12.91 -6.74
C MET A 16 11.82 -12.94 -5.60
N VAL A 17 11.35 -14.13 -5.27
CA VAL A 17 10.39 -14.34 -4.17
C VAL A 17 11.16 -14.60 -2.89
N TYR A 18 10.94 -13.77 -1.87
CA TYR A 18 11.55 -13.83 -0.55
C TYR A 18 10.49 -14.21 0.50
N GLY A 19 10.79 -15.25 1.29
CA GLY A 19 9.90 -15.76 2.33
C GLY A 19 8.73 -16.53 1.74
N GLN A 20 8.92 -17.83 1.48
CA GLN A 20 7.82 -18.73 1.18
C GLN A 20 6.97 -18.92 2.45
N LYS A 21 5.71 -18.49 2.41
CA LYS A 21 4.69 -19.06 3.29
C LYS A 21 4.28 -20.39 2.66
N GLU A 22 4.87 -21.50 3.09
CA GLU A 22 4.18 -22.78 2.95
C GLU A 22 2.98 -22.77 3.92
N GLU A 23 1.84 -22.29 3.43
CA GLU A 23 0.57 -22.46 4.12
C GLU A 23 0.16 -23.94 3.98
N LEU A 24 0.77 -24.82 4.78
CA LEU A 24 0.28 -26.17 4.96
C LEU A 24 -1.00 -26.09 5.80
N ILE A 25 -2.15 -26.05 5.12
CA ILE A 25 -3.51 -25.96 5.70
C ILE A 25 -3.83 -27.15 6.64
N PHE A 26 -2.93 -28.12 6.81
CA PHE A 26 -3.26 -29.42 7.38
C PHE A 26 -2.87 -29.65 8.86
N LEU A 27 -1.96 -28.89 9.46
CA LEU A 27 -1.63 -29.07 10.88
C LEU A 27 -1.77 -27.75 11.62
N GLY A 28 -2.85 -27.63 12.42
CA GLY A 28 -3.04 -26.54 13.35
C GLY A 28 -1.90 -26.49 14.37
N ARG A 29 -0.86 -25.70 14.07
CA ARG A 29 0.09 -25.03 14.97
C ARG A 29 1.14 -24.32 14.13
N GLU A 30 1.20 -23.00 14.33
CA GLU A 30 2.31 -22.08 14.07
C GLU A 30 3.47 -22.67 13.26
N ILE A 31 3.37 -22.58 11.93
CA ILE A 31 4.52 -22.79 11.05
C ILE A 31 5.41 -21.58 11.23
N SER A 32 6.56 -21.80 11.87
CA SER A 32 7.67 -20.86 11.95
C SER A 32 7.89 -20.20 10.59
N GLU A 33 7.83 -18.87 10.54
CA GLU A 33 8.17 -18.08 9.35
C GLU A 33 9.66 -18.34 9.03
N GLN A 34 9.94 -19.32 8.18
CA GLN A 34 11.30 -19.57 7.73
C GLN A 34 11.70 -18.44 6.77
N ARG A 35 12.55 -17.54 7.27
CA ARG A 35 13.14 -16.47 6.46
C ARG A 35 14.24 -17.10 5.61
N ASP A 36 13.96 -17.39 4.34
CA ASP A 36 14.95 -17.91 3.38
C ASP A 36 15.90 -16.82 2.85
N TYR A 37 16.19 -15.79 3.65
CA TYR A 37 17.03 -14.66 3.24
C TYR A 37 17.87 -14.13 4.40
N SER A 38 19.06 -13.64 4.06
CA SER A 38 20.00 -13.08 5.04
C SER A 38 19.47 -11.79 5.66
N GLU A 39 20.01 -11.40 6.82
CA GLU A 39 19.68 -10.11 7.46
C GLU A 39 19.94 -8.91 6.54
N ALA A 40 21.00 -8.95 5.73
CA ALA A 40 21.30 -7.91 4.75
C ALA A 40 20.17 -7.74 3.71
N ILE A 41 19.58 -8.85 3.25
CA ILE A 41 18.44 -8.82 2.32
C ILE A 41 17.17 -8.35 3.05
N ALA A 42 16.99 -8.72 4.32
CA ALA A 42 15.87 -8.25 5.14
C ALA A 42 15.87 -6.72 5.29
N GLU A 43 17.04 -6.14 5.55
CA GLU A 43 17.22 -4.70 5.65
C GLU A 43 16.92 -3.99 4.33
N GLN A 44 17.36 -4.56 3.20
CA GLN A 44 17.04 -4.04 1.87
C GLN A 44 15.53 -4.06 1.59
N ILE A 45 14.84 -5.16 1.92
CA ILE A 45 13.38 -5.27 1.78
C ILE A 45 12.68 -4.16 2.57
N ASP A 46 13.10 -3.92 3.82
CA ASP A 46 12.47 -2.92 4.66
C ASP A 46 12.73 -1.49 4.19
N SER A 47 13.92 -1.21 3.66
CA SER A 47 14.23 0.06 3.01
C SER A 47 13.35 0.31 1.78
N GLU A 48 13.20 -0.69 0.91
CA GLU A 48 12.36 -0.61 -0.30
C GLU A 48 10.88 -0.41 0.06
N VAL A 49 10.38 -1.16 1.04
CA VAL A 49 9.00 -1.02 1.51
C VAL A 49 8.75 0.37 2.08
N ARG A 50 9.70 0.91 2.86
CA ARG A 50 9.59 2.26 3.41
C ARG A 50 9.57 3.31 2.30
N SER A 51 10.44 3.17 1.31
CA SER A 51 10.51 4.08 0.16
C SER A 51 9.20 4.08 -0.63
N LEU A 52 8.66 2.90 -0.93
CA LEU A 52 7.39 2.75 -1.64
C LEU A 52 6.21 3.37 -0.88
N VAL A 53 6.14 3.19 0.44
CA VAL A 53 5.10 3.78 1.28
C VAL A 53 5.23 5.31 1.30
N ASN A 54 6.45 5.83 1.45
CA ASN A 54 6.69 7.28 1.44
C ASN A 54 6.34 7.92 0.10
N GLU A 55 6.74 7.29 -1.02
CA GLU A 55 6.37 7.77 -2.37
C GLU A 55 4.86 7.79 -2.56
N SER A 56 4.18 6.71 -2.17
CA SER A 56 2.72 6.61 -2.26
C SER A 56 2.03 7.66 -1.40
N TYR A 57 2.56 7.92 -0.21
CA TYR A 57 2.06 8.96 0.69
C TYR A 57 2.24 10.36 0.10
N GLU A 58 3.44 10.70 -0.37
CA GLU A 58 3.68 12.02 -0.98
C GLU A 58 2.85 12.21 -2.24
N ARG A 59 2.68 11.17 -3.06
CA ARG A 59 1.79 11.22 -4.23
C ARG A 59 0.34 11.46 -3.83
N ALA A 60 -0.18 10.73 -2.84
CA ALA A 60 -1.54 10.96 -2.34
C ALA A 60 -1.70 12.38 -1.79
N ARG A 61 -0.71 12.86 -1.03
CA ARG A 61 -0.68 14.22 -0.49
C ARG A 61 -0.66 15.27 -1.60
N GLN A 62 0.14 15.09 -2.65
CA GLN A 62 0.19 15.99 -3.81
C GLN A 62 -1.16 16.06 -4.51
N ILE A 63 -1.81 14.92 -4.77
CA ILE A 63 -3.15 14.89 -5.38
C ILE A 63 -4.15 15.64 -4.50
N LEU A 64 -4.14 15.44 -3.18
CA LEU A 64 -5.05 16.14 -2.27
C LEU A 64 -4.78 17.65 -2.19
N ILE A 65 -3.53 18.09 -2.38
CA ILE A 65 -3.17 19.51 -2.45
C ILE A 65 -3.59 20.11 -3.79
N GLU A 66 -3.36 19.40 -4.90
CA GLU A 66 -3.73 19.82 -6.25
C GLU A 66 -5.25 20.01 -6.37
N TYR A 67 -6.02 19.08 -5.83
CA TYR A 67 -7.49 19.13 -5.83
C TYR A 67 -8.08 19.68 -4.53
N ARG A 68 -7.36 20.56 -3.83
CA ARG A 68 -7.79 21.06 -2.51
C ARG A 68 -9.13 21.78 -2.55
N GLU A 69 -9.39 22.58 -3.58
CA GLU A 69 -10.65 23.30 -3.75
C GLU A 69 -11.84 22.35 -3.92
N ILE A 70 -11.67 21.29 -4.72
CA ILE A 70 -12.67 20.25 -4.92
C ILE A 70 -12.90 19.47 -3.63
N LEU A 71 -11.83 19.14 -2.91
CA LEU A 71 -11.92 18.46 -1.60
C LEU A 71 -12.75 19.28 -0.60
N ASP A 72 -12.50 20.60 -0.52
CA ASP A 72 -13.24 21.49 0.37
C ASP A 72 -14.70 21.64 -0.09
N ALA A 73 -14.98 21.66 -1.41
CA ALA A 73 -16.35 21.65 -1.95
C ALA A 73 -17.12 20.37 -1.60
N VAL A 74 -16.50 19.19 -1.76
CA VAL A 74 -17.08 17.90 -1.38
C VAL A 74 -17.32 17.83 0.13
N ALA A 75 -16.37 18.33 0.94
CA ALA A 75 -16.51 18.36 2.40
C ALA A 75 -17.68 19.24 2.84
N ASN A 76 -17.82 20.44 2.26
CA ASN A 76 -18.95 21.31 2.53
C ASN A 76 -20.28 20.66 2.14
N ARG A 77 -20.32 19.99 0.99
CA ARG A 77 -21.53 19.29 0.55
C ARG A 77 -21.89 18.15 1.50
N LEU A 78 -20.91 17.36 1.96
CA LEU A 78 -21.14 16.30 2.94
C LEU A 78 -21.69 16.82 4.27
N LEU A 79 -21.33 18.04 4.68
CA LEU A 79 -21.90 18.67 5.87
C LEU A 79 -23.39 19.01 5.70
N GLU A 80 -23.85 19.25 4.48
CA GLU A 80 -25.27 19.58 4.20
C GLU A 80 -26.15 18.33 4.06
N VAL A 81 -25.66 17.30 3.35
CA VAL A 81 -26.48 16.14 2.95
C VAL A 81 -26.12 14.83 3.65
N GLU A 82 -25.09 14.82 4.50
CA GLU A 82 -24.55 13.67 5.27
C GLU A 82 -24.01 12.50 4.43
N THR A 83 -24.49 12.31 3.19
CA THR A 83 -24.05 11.27 2.26
C THR A 83 -24.14 11.79 0.83
N ILE A 84 -23.12 11.50 0.01
CA ILE A 84 -23.06 11.85 -1.40
C ILE A 84 -22.93 10.57 -2.22
N SER A 85 -23.75 10.42 -3.26
CA SER A 85 -23.65 9.32 -4.22
C SER A 85 -22.53 9.56 -5.25
N ARG A 86 -22.10 8.52 -5.99
CA ARG A 86 -21.06 8.68 -7.02
C ARG A 86 -21.42 9.76 -8.04
N GLU A 87 -22.66 9.77 -8.52
CA GLU A 87 -23.12 10.71 -9.55
C GLU A 87 -23.05 12.15 -9.05
N GLU A 88 -23.41 12.39 -7.79
CA GLU A 88 -23.31 13.72 -7.16
C GLU A 88 -21.85 14.13 -6.91
N PHE A 89 -20.97 13.19 -6.57
CA PHE A 89 -19.54 13.46 -6.46
C PHE A 89 -18.93 13.87 -7.80
N GLU A 90 -19.29 13.17 -8.89
CA GLU A 90 -18.83 13.49 -10.26
C GLU A 90 -19.34 14.85 -10.76
N THR A 91 -20.41 15.40 -10.20
CA THR A 91 -20.84 16.78 -10.53
C THR A 91 -20.03 17.87 -9.81
N ILE A 92 -19.33 17.53 -8.74
CA ILE A 92 -18.49 18.47 -7.96
C ILE A 92 -17.03 18.43 -8.40
N PHE A 93 -16.58 17.25 -8.87
CA PHE A 93 -15.23 16.99 -9.38
C PHE A 93 -15.06 17.44 -10.83
#